data_AF-A0A257PFA2-F1
#
_entry.id   AF-A0A257PFA2-F1
#
_cell.length_a   1.000
_cell.length_b   1.000
_cell.length_c   1.000
_cell.angle_alpha   90.00
_cell.angle_beta   90.00
_cell.angle_gamma   90.00
#
_symmetry.space_group_name_H-M   'P 1'
#
loop_
_entity.id
_entity.type
_entity.pdbx_description
1 polymer ?
#
loop_
_entity_poly.entity_id
_entity_poly.type
_entity_poly.pdbx_seq_one_letter_code
_entity_poly.pdbx_strand_id
1 'polypeptide(L)'
;PTRNHKAEADLAAEMAAGLGMKVRRDMLPTMGAEDFGRFLELIPGSYAWIGNGDSAGLHHPEFNYNDALLPIAARYLAGTAKAALG
;
A
#
# COMPACT_ATOMS: atom_id res chain seq x y z
N PRO A 1 2.97 13.98 8.54
CA PRO A 1 2.93 12.52 8.80
C PRO A 1 2.07 11.84 7.74
N THR A 2 2.40 10.62 7.31
CA THR A 2 1.57 9.86 6.37
C THR A 2 0.42 9.22 7.13
N ARG A 3 -0.74 9.88 7.12
CA ARG A 3 -1.95 9.43 7.82
C ARG A 3 -3.04 9.13 6.82
N ASN A 4 -3.36 7.85 6.67
CA ASN A 4 -4.45 7.41 5.79
C ASN A 4 -5.81 7.90 6.28
N HIS A 5 -6.68 8.18 5.33
CA HIS A 5 -8.09 8.40 5.59
C HIS A 5 -8.81 7.04 5.60
N LYS A 6 -9.79 6.90 6.49
CA LYS A 6 -10.41 5.60 6.80
C LYS A 6 -11.12 5.00 5.57
N ALA A 7 -11.92 5.78 4.86
CA ALA A 7 -12.70 5.28 3.72
C ALA A 7 -11.80 4.78 2.58
N GLU A 8 -10.75 5.53 2.27
CA GLU A 8 -9.79 5.21 1.21
C GLU A 8 -8.89 4.04 1.58
N ALA A 9 -8.56 3.89 2.87
CA ALA A 9 -7.86 2.71 3.37
C ALA A 9 -8.75 1.47 3.36
N ASP A 10 -10.04 1.61 3.68
CA ASP A 10 -11.00 0.51 3.64
C ASP A 10 -11.23 0.02 2.20
N LEU A 11 -11.48 0.94 1.25
CA LEU A 11 -11.65 0.61 -0.17
C LEU A 11 -10.43 -0.12 -0.72
N ALA A 12 -9.22 0.42 -0.46
CA ALA A 12 -7.98 -0.23 -0.86
C ALA A 12 -7.84 -1.65 -0.26
N ALA A 13 -8.12 -1.81 1.03
CA ALA A 13 -8.07 -3.11 1.69
C ALA A 13 -9.09 -4.11 1.13
N GLU A 14 -10.31 -3.68 0.81
CA GLU A 14 -11.33 -4.51 0.17
C GLU A 14 -10.90 -4.97 -1.22
N MET A 15 -10.29 -4.07 -2.02
CA MET A 15 -9.74 -4.44 -3.32
C MET A 15 -8.61 -5.46 -3.22
N ALA A 16 -7.71 -5.29 -2.25
CA ALA A 16 -6.66 -6.28 -1.99
C ALA A 16 -7.25 -7.65 -1.58
N ALA A 17 -8.25 -7.66 -0.70
CA ALA A 17 -8.94 -8.87 -0.28
C ALA A 17 -9.66 -9.57 -1.45
N GLY A 18 -10.33 -8.80 -2.32
CA GLY A 18 -11.00 -9.32 -3.52
C GLY A 18 -10.03 -9.92 -4.55
N LEU A 19 -8.77 -9.50 -4.54
CA LEU A 19 -7.69 -10.11 -5.34
C LEU A 19 -7.06 -11.34 -4.66
N GLY A 20 -7.56 -11.76 -3.49
CA GLY A 20 -7.03 -12.89 -2.72
C GLY A 20 -5.76 -12.57 -1.94
N MET A 21 -5.40 -11.28 -1.78
CA MET A 21 -4.23 -10.89 -0.98
C MET A 21 -4.54 -10.98 0.52
N LYS A 22 -3.54 -11.33 1.32
CA LYS A 22 -3.65 -11.26 2.78
C LYS A 22 -3.54 -9.82 3.25
N VAL A 23 -4.60 -9.28 3.84
CA VAL A 23 -4.64 -7.91 4.38
C VAL A 23 -4.25 -7.91 5.85
N ARG A 24 -3.34 -7.00 6.24
CA ARG A 24 -2.97 -6.69 7.63
C ARG A 24 -3.39 -5.27 7.95
N ARG A 25 -4.06 -5.06 9.10
CA ARG A 25 -4.53 -3.73 9.57
C ARG A 25 -3.96 -3.33 10.93
N ASP A 26 -3.18 -4.21 11.53
CA ASP A 26 -2.54 -4.11 12.85
C ASP A 26 -1.07 -3.67 12.76
N MET A 27 -0.66 -3.13 11.61
CA MET A 27 0.70 -2.61 11.43
C MET A 27 0.87 -1.33 12.27
N LEU A 28 1.92 -1.29 13.09
CA LEU A 28 2.30 -0.08 13.79
C LEU A 28 2.84 0.96 12.79
N PRO A 29 2.68 2.27 13.07
CA PRO A 29 3.35 3.31 12.30
C PRO A 29 4.86 3.11 12.28
N THR A 30 5.48 3.39 11.14
CA THR A 30 6.94 3.34 10.99
C THR A 30 7.57 4.69 11.34
N MET A 31 8.82 4.67 11.80
CA MET A 31 9.62 5.90 11.95
C MET A 31 10.16 6.46 10.62
N GLY A 32 10.01 5.70 9.52
CA GLY A 32 10.37 6.16 8.18
C GLY A 32 9.55 7.39 7.77
N ALA A 33 10.23 8.39 7.20
CA ALA A 33 9.58 9.55 6.61
C ALA A 33 9.16 9.23 5.17
N GLU A 34 7.97 9.67 4.80
CA GLU A 34 7.40 9.53 3.46
C GLU A 34 6.70 10.84 3.09
N ASP A 35 7.03 11.41 1.94
CA ASP A 35 6.53 12.73 1.54
C ASP A 35 5.09 12.67 1.01
N PHE A 36 4.58 11.48 0.69
CA PHE A 36 3.19 11.22 0.32
C PHE A 36 2.19 11.76 1.36
N GLY A 37 2.61 11.84 2.63
CA GLY A 37 1.82 12.45 3.69
C GLY A 37 1.42 13.91 3.40
N ARG A 38 2.17 14.64 2.57
CA ARG A 38 1.81 16.00 2.13
C ARG A 38 0.59 16.02 1.22
N PHE A 39 0.42 15.00 0.37
CA PHE A 39 -0.80 14.86 -0.44
C PHE A 39 -2.02 14.52 0.43
N LEU A 40 -1.81 13.66 1.44
CA LEU A 40 -2.84 13.28 2.40
C LEU A 40 -3.25 14.39 3.37
N GLU A 41 -2.57 15.55 3.36
CA GLU A 41 -3.06 16.74 4.06
C GLU A 41 -4.10 17.50 3.25
N LEU A 42 -4.17 17.28 1.93
CA LEU A 42 -4.99 18.06 1.00
C LEU A 42 -6.16 17.27 0.44
N ILE A 43 -5.98 15.97 0.17
CA ILE A 43 -6.97 15.12 -0.50
C ILE A 43 -7.09 13.80 0.27
N PRO A 44 -8.33 13.32 0.50
CA PRO A 44 -8.55 11.97 1.04
C PRO A 44 -7.82 10.91 0.21
N GLY A 45 -7.15 9.99 0.89
CA GLY A 45 -6.29 9.01 0.24
C GLY A 45 -5.73 7.98 1.20
N SER A 46 -5.10 6.96 0.62
CA SER A 46 -4.44 5.88 1.35
C SER A 46 -3.07 5.54 0.77
N TYR A 47 -2.16 5.16 1.66
CA TYR A 47 -0.82 4.67 1.40
C TYR A 47 -0.67 3.31 2.08
N ALA A 48 -0.22 2.29 1.36
CA ALA A 48 -0.23 0.92 1.84
C ALA A 48 1.10 0.21 1.56
N TRP A 49 1.45 -0.72 2.45
CA TRP A 49 2.57 -1.63 2.25
C TRP A 49 2.15 -2.82 1.39
N ILE A 50 3.01 -3.20 0.44
CA ILE A 50 2.94 -4.48 -0.26
C ILE A 50 4.06 -5.35 0.29
N GLY A 51 3.72 -6.53 0.81
CA GLY A 51 4.71 -7.43 1.41
C GLY A 51 5.67 -7.99 0.36
N ASN A 52 6.97 -7.67 0.49
CA ASN A 52 8.02 -8.08 -0.46
C ASN A 52 8.46 -9.55 -0.29
N GLY A 53 8.08 -10.21 0.82
CA GLY A 53 8.56 -11.55 1.16
C GLY A 53 9.90 -11.51 1.90
N ASP A 54 10.68 -12.58 1.78
CA ASP A 54 11.97 -12.75 2.46
C ASP A 54 13.06 -11.96 1.71
N SER A 55 13.46 -10.82 2.27
CA SER A 55 14.48 -9.92 1.74
C SER A 55 15.03 -9.07 2.89
N ALA A 56 16.23 -8.51 2.71
CA ALA A 56 16.68 -7.42 3.56
C ALA A 56 15.68 -6.24 3.55
N GLY A 57 15.76 -5.36 4.56
CA GLY A 57 14.92 -4.17 4.65
C GLY A 57 15.27 -3.10 3.62
N LEU A 58 14.40 -2.10 3.48
CA LEU A 58 14.64 -0.93 2.63
C LEU A 58 16.00 -0.28 2.98
N HIS A 59 16.67 0.27 1.96
CA HIS A 59 18.01 0.87 2.04
C HIS A 59 19.19 -0.09 2.31
N HIS A 60 18.95 -1.39 2.43
CA HIS A 60 20.03 -2.37 2.54
C HIS A 60 20.58 -2.75 1.15
N PRO A 61 21.91 -2.92 0.95
CA PRO A 61 22.49 -3.33 -0.33
C PRO A 61 22.00 -4.69 -0.85
N GLU A 62 21.60 -5.57 0.06
CA GLU A 62 21.05 -6.89 -0.24
C GLU A 62 19.51 -6.89 -0.37
N PHE A 63 18.89 -5.72 -0.42
CA PHE A 63 17.45 -5.63 -0.71
C PHE A 63 17.18 -6.24 -2.09
N ASN A 64 16.31 -7.24 -2.14
CA ASN A 64 15.91 -7.91 -3.37
C ASN A 64 14.41 -7.74 -3.57
N TYR A 65 14.03 -6.99 -4.60
CA TYR A 65 12.62 -6.81 -4.93
C TYR A 65 12.04 -8.10 -5.52
N ASN A 66 10.85 -8.49 -5.08
CA ASN A 66 10.18 -9.67 -5.63
C ASN A 66 9.38 -9.31 -6.88
N ASP A 67 9.96 -9.54 -8.06
CA ASP A 67 9.33 -9.25 -9.37
C ASP A 67 7.97 -9.93 -9.58
N ALA A 68 7.70 -11.06 -8.91
CA ALA A 68 6.40 -11.73 -8.99
C ALA A 68 5.25 -10.86 -8.44
N LEU A 69 5.57 -9.81 -7.67
CA LEU A 69 4.59 -8.87 -7.14
C LEU A 69 4.15 -7.81 -8.14
N LEU A 70 4.93 -7.55 -9.21
CA LEU A 70 4.58 -6.53 -10.21
C LEU A 70 3.16 -6.67 -10.76
N PRO A 71 2.72 -7.84 -11.27
CA PRO A 71 1.35 -7.98 -11.77
C PRO A 71 0.30 -7.88 -10.67
N ILE A 72 0.60 -8.29 -9.43
CA ILE A 72 -0.32 -8.23 -8.30
C ILE A 72 -0.54 -6.78 -7.87
N ALA A 73 0.55 -6.03 -7.68
CA ALA A 73 0.54 -4.62 -7.32
C ALA A 73 -0.16 -3.76 -8.39
N ALA A 74 0.11 -4.02 -9.67
CA ALA A 74 -0.55 -3.34 -10.78
C ALA A 74 -2.07 -3.58 -10.78
N ARG A 75 -2.51 -4.82 -10.56
CA ARG A 75 -3.94 -5.16 -10.45
C ARG A 75 -4.60 -4.52 -9.24
N TYR A 76 -3.91 -4.47 -8.10
CA TYR A 76 -4.37 -3.79 -6.90
C TYR A 76 -4.58 -2.29 -7.16
N LEU A 77 -3.60 -1.59 -7.71
CA LEU A 77 -3.71 -0.16 -8.02
C LEU A 77 -4.80 0.12 -9.06
N ALA A 78 -4.83 -0.64 -10.16
CA ALA A 78 -5.84 -0.47 -11.21
C ALA A 78 -7.26 -0.78 -10.70
N GLY A 79 -7.41 -1.82 -9.88
CA GLY A 79 -8.67 -2.18 -9.25
C GLY A 79 -9.15 -1.10 -8.28
N THR A 80 -8.26 -0.60 -7.43
CA THR A 80 -8.54 0.49 -6.47
C THR A 80 -8.98 1.75 -7.18
N ALA A 81 -8.27 2.16 -8.24
CA ALA A 81 -8.65 3.30 -9.06
C ALA A 81 -10.03 3.12 -9.70
N LYS A 82 -10.33 1.94 -10.25
CA LYS A 82 -11.66 1.64 -10.81
C LYS A 82 -12.76 1.70 -9.77
N ALA A 83 -12.55 1.12 -8.58
CA ALA A 83 -13.53 1.13 -7.51
C ALA A 83 -13.78 2.56 -6.96
N ALA A 84 -12.78 3.42 -6.96
CA ALA A 84 -12.91 4.82 -6.54
C ALA A 84 -13.59 5.72 -7.60
N LEU A 85 -13.64 5.30 -8.86
CA LEU A 85 -14.24 6.05 -9.98
C LEU A 85 -15.59 5.51 -10.45
N GLY A 86 -16.01 4.36 -9.93
CA GLY A 86 -17.32 3.74 -10.20
C GLY A 86 -18.39 4.16 -9.19
#